data_AF-A0A934IJ74-F1
#
_entry.id   AF-A0A934IJ74-F1
#
_cell.length_a   1.000
_cell.length_b   1.000
_cell.length_c   1.000
_cell.angle_alpha   90.00
_cell.angle_beta   90.00
_cell.angle_gamma   90.00
#
_symmetry.space_group_name_H-M   'P 1'
#
loop_
_entity.id
_entity.type
_entity.pdbx_description
1 polymer ?
#
loop_
_entity_poly.entity_id
_entity_poly.type
_entity_poly.pdbx_seq_one_letter_code
_entity_poly.pdbx_strand_id
1 'polypeptide(L)'
;MGDKISRRGVLKGAAAAGAATAVTGFPTVWAQNIKNITLNHTGMSYSTLIDIARKASEDLGFKVEMSVVDHPGLINRMINDPTSIDIADSEIWQAKVFVPQGTTQGIDVSKIETWDQVTPLYKDGTFAGKEVSREGDSPFEYMYRESADATSFATGPTGWATFVPSVYNADTLGIRPDKIDGEVSSWASLIDPKFRGKAAIQNIPTNGIMDAVMALQAAGEMTYGDRGNLTPDEINQTVGKLIELKKAGHWRALWNTFDESVNLMASGEVVIQSMWSPAVTAVRTQGVNCVYQPLKEGYRGWGNGLAMMSHLDGLKRDAAYEYLNWYLSGWVGGFIAKQGYYISIPEKAKDFLTENEWGFFYEGKAATAPITSPTGEVTNKAGDVRDGGSYEERFSKVAVWNNLMDNAPLLFGKWNEFNAA
;
A
#
# COMPACT_ATOMS: atom_id res chain seq x y z
N MET A 1 49.03 -43.46 6.53
CA MET A 1 48.33 -44.26 5.50
C MET A 1 47.43 -45.24 6.25
N GLY A 2 46.11 -45.16 6.29
CA GLY A 2 45.15 -44.32 5.59
C GLY A 2 43.83 -45.08 5.64
N ASP A 3 43.07 -44.94 6.72
CA ASP A 3 41.77 -45.59 6.86
C ASP A 3 40.65 -44.71 6.30
N LYS A 4 39.92 -45.30 5.36
CA LYS A 4 38.84 -44.70 4.57
C LYS A 4 37.64 -44.38 5.46
N ILE A 5 37.40 -43.09 5.68
CA ILE A 5 36.12 -42.60 6.17
C ILE A 5 35.07 -42.83 5.07
N SER A 6 34.11 -43.73 5.34
CA SER A 6 33.04 -44.04 4.39
C SER A 6 32.04 -42.89 4.27
N ARG A 7 31.70 -42.53 3.04
CA ARG A 7 30.79 -41.43 2.64
C ARG A 7 29.32 -41.58 3.07
N ARG A 8 28.99 -42.42 4.07
CA ARG A 8 27.60 -42.64 4.55
C ARG A 8 27.28 -42.10 5.94
N GLY A 9 28.21 -41.43 6.60
CA GLY A 9 28.02 -40.90 7.97
C GLY A 9 27.56 -39.43 8.09
N VAL A 10 27.51 -38.66 6.99
CA VAL A 10 27.30 -37.19 7.06
C VAL A 10 25.86 -36.75 6.71
N LEU A 11 24.96 -37.66 6.34
CA LEU A 11 23.60 -37.34 5.89
C LEU A 11 22.49 -37.37 6.96
N LYS A 12 22.83 -37.34 8.26
CA LYS A 12 21.81 -37.31 9.34
C LYS A 12 21.89 -36.08 10.26
N GLY A 13 22.67 -35.06 9.91
CA GLY A 13 22.87 -33.85 10.73
C GLY A 13 22.47 -32.53 10.08
N ALA A 14 21.62 -32.54 9.04
CA ALA A 14 21.26 -31.35 8.26
C ALA A 14 19.73 -31.17 8.11
N ALA A 15 18.97 -31.44 9.18
CA ALA A 15 17.51 -31.33 9.19
C ALA A 15 16.97 -30.10 9.95
N ALA A 16 17.78 -29.06 10.18
CA ALA A 16 17.33 -27.90 10.99
C ALA A 16 17.83 -26.52 10.52
N ALA A 17 18.33 -26.35 9.29
CA ALA A 17 18.67 -25.03 8.78
C ALA A 17 18.42 -24.92 7.27
N GLY A 18 17.54 -23.98 6.90
CA GLY A 18 17.39 -23.50 5.52
C GLY A 18 16.29 -24.18 4.72
N ALA A 19 15.04 -23.79 4.97
CA ALA A 19 14.03 -23.78 3.90
C ALA A 19 14.35 -22.63 2.94
N ALA A 20 15.46 -22.75 2.21
CA ALA A 20 15.62 -22.06 0.94
C ALA A 20 15.02 -23.00 -0.10
N THR A 21 13.78 -22.74 -0.50
CA THR A 21 13.25 -23.26 -1.76
C THR A 21 14.11 -22.66 -2.87
N ALA A 22 15.24 -23.29 -3.15
CA ALA A 22 16.02 -22.98 -4.33
C ALA A 22 15.09 -23.19 -5.52
N VAL A 23 14.86 -22.12 -6.28
CA VAL A 23 14.15 -22.16 -7.56
C VAL A 23 15.04 -22.94 -8.54
N THR A 24 15.05 -24.27 -8.43
CA THR A 24 15.86 -25.16 -9.28
C THR A 24 15.03 -25.57 -10.48
N GLY A 25 14.82 -24.62 -11.41
CA GLY A 25 13.97 -24.85 -12.58
C GLY A 25 14.47 -24.30 -13.91
N PHE A 26 15.48 -23.41 -13.95
CA PHE A 26 15.77 -22.70 -15.20
C PHE A 26 16.77 -23.45 -16.10
N PRO A 27 16.47 -23.61 -17.41
CA PRO A 27 17.43 -24.09 -18.40
C PRO A 27 18.67 -23.18 -18.40
N THR A 28 19.86 -23.76 -18.31
CA THR A 28 21.16 -23.05 -18.27
C THR A 28 21.37 -22.06 -19.43
N VAL A 29 20.69 -22.26 -20.57
CA VAL A 29 20.72 -21.33 -21.72
C VAL A 29 19.96 -20.05 -21.42
N TRP A 30 18.80 -20.14 -20.76
CA TRP A 30 17.99 -18.99 -20.38
C TRP A 30 18.72 -18.15 -19.31
N ALA A 31 19.30 -18.83 -18.32
CA ALA A 31 20.13 -18.22 -17.28
C ALA A 31 21.40 -17.53 -17.81
N GLN A 32 21.92 -17.86 -18.99
CA GLN A 32 23.03 -17.12 -19.61
C GLN A 32 22.56 -15.87 -20.34
N ASN A 33 21.39 -15.91 -20.97
CA ASN A 33 20.87 -14.81 -21.79
C ASN A 33 20.31 -13.65 -20.95
N ILE A 34 19.81 -13.91 -19.74
CA ILE A 34 19.23 -12.88 -18.87
C ILE A 34 20.26 -12.09 -18.04
N LYS A 35 21.50 -12.58 -17.88
CA LYS A 35 22.49 -11.97 -16.97
C LYS A 35 22.84 -10.51 -17.25
N ASN A 36 22.70 -10.08 -18.49
CA ASN A 36 22.98 -8.70 -18.91
C ASN A 36 21.73 -7.81 -18.87
N ILE A 37 20.57 -8.35 -18.51
CA ILE A 37 19.33 -7.59 -18.35
C ILE A 37 19.41 -6.76 -17.08
N THR A 38 19.00 -5.51 -17.19
CA THR A 38 18.65 -4.65 -16.06
C THR A 38 17.17 -4.30 -16.17
N LEU A 39 16.40 -4.59 -15.12
CA LEU A 39 15.01 -4.12 -14.98
C LEU A 39 14.97 -2.91 -14.04
N ASN A 40 14.38 -1.83 -14.53
CA ASN A 40 14.18 -0.60 -13.75
C ASN A 40 12.79 -0.58 -13.14
N HIS A 41 12.69 -0.81 -11.84
CA HIS A 41 11.48 -0.63 -11.05
C HIS A 41 11.44 0.80 -10.51
N THR A 42 10.35 1.53 -10.71
CA THR A 42 10.19 2.89 -10.18
C THR A 42 8.85 3.06 -9.49
N GLY A 43 8.85 3.65 -8.30
CA GLY A 43 7.65 3.83 -7.48
C GLY A 43 7.92 4.68 -6.24
N MET A 44 7.01 4.57 -5.25
CA MET A 44 7.04 5.36 -4.03
C MET A 44 7.94 4.75 -2.95
N SER A 45 8.41 5.58 -2.01
CA SER A 45 9.41 5.20 -1.00
C SER A 45 8.99 4.07 -0.07
N TYR A 46 7.68 3.85 0.12
CA TYR A 46 7.15 2.83 1.04
C TYR A 46 7.14 1.40 0.47
N SER A 47 7.19 1.25 -0.87
CA SER A 47 7.15 -0.03 -1.58
C SER A 47 8.38 -0.27 -2.46
N THR A 48 9.11 0.79 -2.83
CA THR A 48 10.34 0.74 -3.63
C THR A 48 11.57 0.79 -2.73
N LEU A 49 11.90 -0.36 -2.12
CA LEU A 49 12.99 -0.48 -1.14
C LEU A 49 14.21 -1.20 -1.72
N ILE A 50 15.41 -0.65 -1.51
CA ILE A 50 16.65 -1.15 -2.12
C ILE A 50 16.95 -2.62 -1.77
N ASP A 51 16.53 -3.09 -0.60
CA ASP A 51 16.72 -4.49 -0.20
C ASP A 51 15.88 -5.46 -1.04
N ILE A 52 14.72 -5.01 -1.54
CA ILE A 52 13.92 -5.77 -2.51
C ILE A 52 14.69 -5.91 -3.83
N ALA A 53 15.27 -4.82 -4.34
CA ALA A 53 16.08 -4.85 -5.56
C ALA A 53 17.30 -5.79 -5.42
N ARG A 54 17.99 -5.73 -4.28
CA ARG A 54 19.14 -6.60 -3.97
C ARG A 54 18.74 -8.07 -3.93
N LYS A 55 17.66 -8.40 -3.20
CA LYS A 55 17.18 -9.77 -3.08
C LYS A 55 16.70 -10.31 -4.43
N ALA A 56 15.93 -9.52 -5.18
CA ALA A 56 15.49 -9.89 -6.52
C ALA A 56 16.67 -10.19 -7.44
N SER A 57 17.69 -9.31 -7.42
CA SER A 57 18.88 -9.48 -8.26
C SER A 57 19.66 -10.75 -7.91
N GLU A 58 19.76 -11.07 -6.62
CA GLU A 58 20.39 -12.30 -6.12
C GLU A 58 19.64 -13.54 -6.60
N ASP A 59 18.31 -13.56 -6.43
CA ASP A 59 17.48 -14.74 -6.69
C ASP A 59 17.24 -15.00 -8.18
N LEU A 60 17.08 -13.93 -8.97
CA LEU A 60 16.73 -14.02 -10.39
C LEU A 60 17.94 -14.11 -11.32
N GLY A 61 19.14 -13.72 -10.85
CA GLY A 61 20.37 -13.78 -11.62
C GLY A 61 20.52 -12.72 -12.71
N PHE A 62 19.67 -11.69 -12.71
CA PHE A 62 19.81 -10.47 -13.51
C PHE A 62 19.62 -9.22 -12.62
N LYS A 63 20.00 -8.04 -13.10
CA LYS A 63 19.99 -6.84 -12.26
C LYS A 63 18.57 -6.26 -12.15
N VAL A 64 18.12 -6.01 -10.93
CA VAL A 64 16.95 -5.16 -10.65
C VAL A 64 17.45 -3.88 -10.02
N GLU A 65 17.12 -2.74 -10.62
CA GLU A 65 17.34 -1.42 -10.04
C GLU A 65 16.01 -0.83 -9.59
N MET A 66 16.03 -0.15 -8.44
CA MET A 66 14.88 0.54 -7.89
C MET A 66 15.14 2.03 -7.77
N SER A 67 14.21 2.86 -8.24
CA SER A 67 14.28 4.31 -8.08
C SER A 67 13.00 4.87 -7.45
N VAL A 68 13.19 5.76 -6.48
CA VAL A 68 12.08 6.37 -5.73
C VAL A 68 11.69 7.69 -6.37
N VAL A 69 10.38 7.91 -6.54
CA VAL A 69 9.77 9.16 -7.00
C VAL A 69 8.47 9.43 -6.22
N ASP A 70 7.97 10.66 -6.31
CA ASP A 70 6.60 10.99 -5.86
C ASP A 70 5.57 10.64 -6.95
N HIS A 71 4.27 10.69 -6.63
CA HIS A 71 3.22 10.31 -7.59
C HIS A 71 3.27 11.14 -8.89
N PRO A 72 3.43 12.48 -8.87
CA PRO A 72 3.59 13.26 -10.09
C PRO A 72 4.84 12.89 -10.89
N GLY A 73 5.96 12.63 -10.20
CA GLY A 73 7.21 12.20 -10.82
C GLY A 73 7.09 10.86 -11.53
N LEU A 74 6.38 9.89 -10.94
CA LEU A 74 6.10 8.60 -11.58
C LEU A 74 5.30 8.78 -12.87
N ILE A 75 4.16 9.47 -12.80
CA ILE A 75 3.31 9.75 -13.97
C ILE A 75 4.11 10.47 -15.07
N ASN A 76 4.88 11.50 -14.68
CA ASN A 76 5.69 12.26 -15.63
C ASN A 76 6.71 11.37 -16.35
N ARG A 77 7.41 10.48 -15.64
CA ARG A 77 8.35 9.55 -16.28
C ARG A 77 7.64 8.52 -17.16
N MET A 78 6.52 7.95 -16.70
CA MET A 78 5.73 7.00 -17.50
C MET A 78 5.27 7.58 -18.84
N ILE A 79 4.99 8.88 -18.90
CA ILE A 79 4.48 9.56 -20.11
C ILE A 79 5.61 10.14 -20.95
N ASN A 80 6.54 10.86 -20.33
CA ASN A 80 7.53 11.70 -21.03
C ASN A 80 8.90 11.03 -21.18
N ASP A 81 9.19 9.99 -20.41
CA ASP A 81 10.44 9.21 -20.50
C ASP A 81 10.17 7.70 -20.25
N PRO A 82 9.26 7.07 -21.01
CA PRO A 82 8.75 5.73 -20.72
C PRO A 82 9.82 4.65 -20.73
N THR A 83 10.90 4.83 -21.49
CA THR A 83 12.01 3.85 -21.61
C THR A 83 12.94 3.86 -20.39
N SER A 84 12.83 4.86 -19.51
CA SER A 84 13.61 4.93 -18.26
C SER A 84 13.11 3.96 -17.18
N ILE A 85 11.85 3.50 -17.27
CA ILE A 85 11.18 2.63 -16.31
C ILE A 85 10.77 1.34 -17.03
N ASP A 86 10.91 0.17 -16.42
CA ASP A 86 10.38 -1.08 -16.97
C ASP A 86 9.14 -1.54 -16.21
N ILE A 87 9.18 -1.41 -14.87
CA ILE A 87 8.08 -1.72 -13.97
C ILE A 87 7.69 -0.45 -13.22
N ALA A 88 6.48 0.03 -13.42
CA ALA A 88 5.92 1.15 -12.67
C ALA A 88 5.12 0.60 -11.48
N ASP A 89 5.60 0.84 -10.26
CA ASP A 89 4.87 0.55 -9.02
C ASP A 89 3.99 1.75 -8.68
N SER A 90 2.73 1.64 -9.11
CA SER A 90 1.79 2.76 -9.17
C SER A 90 0.59 2.50 -8.27
N GLU A 91 0.04 3.55 -7.65
CA GLU A 91 -1.25 3.47 -6.98
C GLU A 91 -2.37 3.20 -7.99
N ILE A 92 -3.43 2.51 -7.56
CA ILE A 92 -4.54 2.09 -8.43
C ILE A 92 -5.12 3.27 -9.23
N TRP A 93 -5.31 4.43 -8.59
CA TRP A 93 -5.87 5.62 -9.24
C TRP A 93 -5.02 6.12 -10.41
N GLN A 94 -3.70 5.90 -10.38
CA GLN A 94 -2.79 6.30 -11.45
C GLN A 94 -3.08 5.54 -12.75
N ALA A 95 -3.70 4.35 -12.68
CA ALA A 95 -4.10 3.58 -13.85
C ALA A 95 -5.03 4.37 -14.77
N LYS A 96 -5.92 5.19 -14.22
CA LYS A 96 -6.81 6.05 -15.01
C LYS A 96 -6.07 7.10 -15.83
N VAL A 97 -4.82 7.39 -15.47
CA VAL A 97 -3.96 8.32 -16.21
C VAL A 97 -3.13 7.55 -17.24
N PHE A 98 -2.45 6.48 -16.84
CA PHE A 98 -1.47 5.83 -17.72
C PHE A 98 -2.07 4.81 -18.70
N VAL A 99 -3.19 4.16 -18.38
CA VAL A 99 -3.82 3.17 -19.28
C VAL A 99 -4.38 3.83 -20.54
N PRO A 100 -5.15 4.94 -20.47
CA PRO A 100 -5.65 5.62 -21.67
C PRO A 100 -4.55 6.16 -22.59
N GLN A 101 -3.36 6.40 -22.05
CA GLN A 101 -2.20 6.88 -22.81
C GLN A 101 -1.40 5.75 -23.48
N GLY A 102 -1.71 4.47 -23.19
CA GLY A 102 -1.01 3.33 -23.78
C GLY A 102 0.45 3.20 -23.35
N THR A 103 0.84 3.80 -22.22
CA THR A 103 2.23 3.75 -21.73
C THR A 103 2.57 2.41 -21.07
N THR A 104 1.57 1.58 -20.79
CA THR A 104 1.71 0.24 -20.21
C THR A 104 1.02 -0.82 -21.06
N GLN A 105 1.55 -2.03 -21.03
CA GLN A 105 0.92 -3.21 -21.61
C GLN A 105 0.19 -4.03 -20.54
N GLY A 106 -0.91 -4.68 -20.94
CA GLY A 106 -1.61 -5.65 -20.11
C GLY A 106 -0.73 -6.85 -19.81
N ILE A 107 -0.90 -7.40 -18.62
CA ILE A 107 -0.17 -8.55 -18.09
C ILE A 107 -1.00 -9.80 -18.33
N ASP A 108 -0.45 -10.76 -19.07
CA ASP A 108 -1.06 -12.06 -19.31
C ASP A 108 -1.13 -12.84 -18.00
N VAL A 109 -2.33 -13.00 -17.44
CA VAL A 109 -2.51 -13.63 -16.13
C VAL A 109 -2.11 -15.10 -16.13
N SER A 110 -2.09 -15.76 -17.31
CA SER A 110 -1.64 -17.15 -17.43
C SER A 110 -0.15 -17.32 -17.21
N LYS A 111 0.63 -16.23 -17.27
CA LYS A 111 2.07 -16.20 -16.98
C LYS A 111 2.39 -15.83 -15.53
N ILE A 112 1.37 -15.52 -14.73
CA ILE A 112 1.51 -15.26 -13.30
C ILE A 112 1.11 -16.53 -12.55
N GLU A 113 2.09 -17.27 -12.06
CA GLU A 113 1.93 -18.63 -11.52
C GLU A 113 0.94 -18.69 -10.34
N THR A 114 0.86 -17.61 -9.57
CA THR A 114 0.03 -17.50 -8.35
C THR A 114 -1.16 -16.55 -8.54
N TRP A 115 -1.60 -16.29 -9.77
CA TRP A 115 -2.73 -15.39 -10.03
C TRP A 115 -4.03 -15.83 -9.33
N ASP A 116 -4.24 -17.14 -9.24
CA ASP A 116 -5.39 -17.74 -8.56
C ASP A 116 -5.42 -17.41 -7.05
N GLN A 117 -4.25 -17.18 -6.44
CA GLN A 117 -4.07 -16.86 -5.02
C GLN A 117 -4.09 -15.36 -4.71
N VAL A 118 -4.14 -14.49 -5.71
CA VAL A 118 -4.33 -13.04 -5.49
C VAL A 118 -5.62 -12.81 -4.72
N THR A 119 -5.57 -11.88 -3.76
CA THR A 119 -6.72 -11.56 -2.91
C THR A 119 -7.97 -11.24 -3.74
N PRO A 120 -9.16 -11.75 -3.36
CA PRO A 120 -10.42 -11.39 -3.98
C PRO A 120 -10.70 -9.88 -3.98
N LEU A 121 -10.04 -9.11 -3.11
CA LEU A 121 -10.14 -7.65 -3.04
C LEU A 121 -9.81 -7.00 -4.40
N TYR A 122 -8.79 -7.52 -5.09
CA TYR A 122 -8.38 -7.05 -6.41
C TYR A 122 -9.11 -7.78 -7.54
N LYS A 123 -9.33 -9.10 -7.40
CA LYS A 123 -9.86 -9.89 -8.51
C LYS A 123 -11.37 -9.84 -8.68
N ASP A 124 -12.10 -9.71 -7.57
CA ASP A 124 -13.55 -9.84 -7.50
C ASP A 124 -14.18 -8.63 -6.78
N GLY A 125 -13.36 -7.85 -6.06
CA GLY A 125 -13.80 -6.79 -5.17
C GLY A 125 -14.65 -7.26 -4.01
N THR A 126 -14.38 -8.49 -3.57
CA THR A 126 -14.95 -9.05 -2.36
C THR A 126 -13.83 -9.27 -1.35
N PHE A 127 -14.19 -9.31 -0.08
CA PHE A 127 -13.27 -9.65 0.99
C PHE A 127 -14.04 -10.32 2.11
N ALA A 128 -13.47 -11.39 2.69
CA ALA A 128 -14.16 -12.22 3.70
C ALA A 128 -15.60 -12.63 3.31
N GLY A 129 -15.82 -12.91 2.02
CA GLY A 129 -17.12 -13.33 1.48
C GLY A 129 -18.16 -12.22 1.33
N LYS A 130 -17.78 -10.95 1.47
CA LYS A 130 -18.66 -9.78 1.31
C LYS A 130 -18.15 -8.84 0.24
N GLU A 131 -19.03 -8.09 -0.39
CA GLU A 131 -18.63 -6.99 -1.26
C GLU A 131 -17.92 -5.91 -0.44
N VAL A 132 -16.81 -5.41 -0.99
CA VAL A 132 -16.11 -4.24 -0.44
C VAL A 132 -16.63 -3.00 -1.16
N SER A 133 -16.51 -1.83 -0.50
CA SER A 133 -16.92 -0.56 -1.08
C SER A 133 -16.38 -0.38 -2.50
N ARG A 134 -17.25 0.11 -3.40
CA ARG A 134 -16.92 0.55 -4.76
C ARG A 134 -16.71 2.05 -4.87
N GLU A 135 -16.92 2.78 -3.78
CA GLU A 135 -16.74 4.22 -3.78
C GLU A 135 -15.23 4.54 -3.75
N GLY A 136 -14.77 5.29 -4.76
CA GLY A 136 -13.37 5.64 -4.98
C GLY A 136 -12.73 4.68 -5.98
N ASP A 137 -11.40 4.62 -6.04
CA ASP A 137 -10.74 3.72 -6.99
C ASP A 137 -10.61 2.29 -6.43
N SER A 138 -11.75 1.60 -6.34
CA SER A 138 -11.83 0.19 -5.94
C SER A 138 -10.91 -0.64 -6.85
N PRO A 139 -9.98 -1.45 -6.30
CA PRO A 139 -8.96 -2.14 -7.10
C PRO A 139 -9.52 -2.98 -8.25
N PHE A 140 -10.66 -3.64 -8.03
CA PHE A 140 -11.33 -4.48 -9.03
C PHE A 140 -11.75 -3.75 -10.30
N GLU A 141 -12.18 -2.49 -10.19
CA GLU A 141 -12.73 -1.73 -11.33
C GLU A 141 -11.64 -1.37 -12.36
N TYR A 142 -10.39 -1.39 -11.93
CA TYR A 142 -9.22 -1.07 -12.75
C TYR A 142 -8.32 -2.29 -13.00
N MET A 143 -8.75 -3.47 -12.56
CA MET A 143 -7.88 -4.65 -12.52
C MET A 143 -7.63 -5.27 -13.89
N TYR A 144 -8.59 -5.20 -14.81
CA TYR A 144 -8.57 -5.96 -16.05
C TYR A 144 -8.67 -5.08 -17.30
N ARG A 145 -8.14 -5.59 -18.42
CA ARG A 145 -8.16 -5.00 -19.76
C ARG A 145 -8.65 -6.04 -20.77
N GLU A 146 -9.17 -5.62 -21.93
CA GLU A 146 -9.65 -6.58 -22.95
C GLU A 146 -8.51 -7.28 -23.71
N SER A 147 -7.34 -6.63 -23.82
CA SER A 147 -6.16 -7.14 -24.51
C SER A 147 -4.87 -6.53 -23.91
N ALA A 148 -3.71 -7.03 -24.33
CA ALA A 148 -2.40 -6.50 -23.94
C ALA A 148 -2.22 -5.01 -24.28
N ASP A 149 -2.88 -4.52 -25.32
CA ASP A 149 -2.75 -3.17 -25.86
C ASP A 149 -3.97 -2.27 -25.59
N ALA A 150 -5.07 -2.82 -25.02
CA ALA A 150 -6.31 -2.08 -24.80
C ALA A 150 -6.11 -0.85 -23.91
N THR A 151 -6.41 0.35 -24.37
CA THR A 151 -6.26 1.59 -23.60
C THR A 151 -7.48 1.92 -22.72
N SER A 152 -8.27 0.90 -22.38
CA SER A 152 -9.46 0.99 -21.53
C SER A 152 -9.53 -0.20 -20.58
N PHE A 153 -10.23 -0.01 -19.46
CA PHE A 153 -10.51 -1.08 -18.51
C PHE A 153 -11.64 -1.99 -19.01
N ALA A 154 -11.53 -3.28 -18.71
CA ALA A 154 -12.61 -4.24 -18.87
C ALA A 154 -13.58 -4.13 -17.69
N THR A 155 -14.83 -4.53 -17.91
CA THR A 155 -15.88 -4.48 -16.86
C THR A 155 -15.88 -5.70 -15.93
N GLY A 156 -14.99 -6.65 -16.18
CA GLY A 156 -14.86 -7.87 -15.37
C GLY A 156 -13.58 -8.63 -15.71
N PRO A 157 -13.38 -9.82 -15.09
CA PRO A 157 -12.17 -10.61 -15.27
C PRO A 157 -11.91 -11.01 -16.72
N THR A 158 -10.68 -10.80 -17.17
CA THR A 158 -10.18 -11.23 -18.48
C THR A 158 -8.84 -11.96 -18.32
N GLY A 159 -8.25 -12.39 -19.44
CA GLY A 159 -6.87 -12.91 -19.46
C GLY A 159 -5.78 -11.85 -19.27
N TRP A 160 -6.14 -10.56 -19.16
CA TRP A 160 -5.21 -9.44 -19.16
C TRP A 160 -5.43 -8.54 -17.95
N ALA A 161 -4.49 -8.59 -16.99
CA ALA A 161 -4.46 -7.70 -15.85
C ALA A 161 -3.82 -6.35 -16.23
N THR A 162 -4.29 -5.25 -15.65
CA THR A 162 -3.69 -3.92 -15.80
C THR A 162 -2.30 -3.85 -15.17
N PHE A 163 -2.15 -4.50 -14.02
CA PHE A 163 -0.93 -4.56 -13.22
C PHE A 163 -0.93 -5.86 -12.40
N VAL A 164 0.20 -6.24 -11.82
CA VAL A 164 0.21 -7.25 -10.76
C VAL A 164 -0.05 -6.54 -9.43
N PRO A 165 -1.12 -6.87 -8.68
CA PRO A 165 -1.39 -6.26 -7.39
C PRO A 165 -0.20 -6.39 -6.44
N SER A 166 0.23 -5.29 -5.84
CA SER A 166 1.40 -5.25 -4.94
C SER A 166 0.99 -4.95 -3.50
N VAL A 167 1.46 -3.82 -2.98
CA VAL A 167 1.29 -3.37 -1.61
C VAL A 167 -0.06 -2.66 -1.47
N TYR A 168 -0.78 -2.91 -0.38
CA TYR A 168 -2.00 -2.17 -0.04
C TYR A 168 -2.20 -2.07 1.47
N ASN A 169 -3.01 -1.09 1.88
CA ASN A 169 -3.40 -0.91 3.28
C ASN A 169 -4.75 -0.19 3.39
N ALA A 170 -5.21 -0.01 4.63
CA ALA A 170 -6.39 0.75 4.94
C ALA A 170 -6.08 1.76 6.06
N ASP A 171 -6.43 3.02 5.82
CA ASP A 171 -6.07 4.16 6.65
C ASP A 171 -7.18 4.70 7.54
N THR A 172 -6.78 5.22 8.71
CA THR A 172 -7.69 5.80 9.70
C THR A 172 -6.98 6.85 10.56
N LEU A 173 -7.62 7.29 11.64
CA LEU A 173 -7.09 8.31 12.54
C LEU A 173 -6.01 7.74 13.46
N GLY A 174 -4.89 8.43 13.55
CA GLY A 174 -3.95 8.31 14.67
C GLY A 174 -4.39 9.24 15.79
N ILE A 175 -4.40 8.72 17.03
CA ILE A 175 -4.80 9.48 18.22
C ILE A 175 -3.77 9.38 19.35
N ARG A 176 -3.72 10.40 20.21
CA ARG A 176 -2.96 10.44 21.46
C ARG A 176 -3.89 10.19 22.65
N PRO A 177 -4.21 8.94 23.01
CA PRO A 177 -5.18 8.66 24.08
C PRO A 177 -4.70 9.16 25.45
N ASP A 178 -3.41 9.39 25.63
CA ASP A 178 -2.85 10.03 26.83
C ASP A 178 -3.14 11.53 26.93
N LYS A 179 -3.65 12.16 25.86
CA LYS A 179 -3.99 13.58 25.78
C LYS A 179 -5.46 13.84 25.37
N ILE A 180 -6.27 12.80 25.25
CA ILE A 180 -7.67 12.88 24.84
C ILE A 180 -8.55 12.37 25.98
N ASP A 181 -9.49 13.22 26.40
CA ASP A 181 -10.54 12.82 27.32
C ASP A 181 -11.70 12.17 26.54
N GLY A 182 -11.99 10.91 26.87
CA GLY A 182 -13.09 10.14 26.30
C GLY A 182 -12.72 9.30 25.07
N GLU A 183 -13.71 8.58 24.54
CA GLU A 183 -13.54 7.66 23.43
C GLU A 183 -13.55 8.37 22.07
N VAL A 184 -12.70 7.90 21.15
CA VAL A 184 -12.74 8.25 19.73
C VAL A 184 -13.18 7.03 18.95
N SER A 185 -14.43 7.00 18.50
CA SER A 185 -15.02 5.84 17.80
C SER A 185 -15.63 6.17 16.44
N SER A 186 -15.48 7.42 15.98
CA SER A 186 -16.07 7.94 14.74
C SER A 186 -15.14 8.91 14.03
N TRP A 187 -15.14 8.90 12.69
CA TRP A 187 -14.45 9.89 11.86
C TRP A 187 -14.88 11.33 12.15
N ALA A 188 -16.10 11.54 12.66
CA ALA A 188 -16.59 12.85 13.12
C ALA A 188 -15.65 13.50 14.15
N SER A 189 -14.92 12.69 14.91
CA SER A 189 -13.97 13.16 15.91
C SER A 189 -12.87 14.03 15.29
N LEU A 190 -12.51 13.84 14.02
CA LEU A 190 -11.47 14.65 13.36
C LEU A 190 -11.84 16.14 13.31
N ILE A 191 -13.14 16.46 13.24
CA ILE A 191 -13.67 17.83 13.17
C ILE A 191 -14.39 18.27 14.45
N ASP A 192 -14.32 17.48 15.51
CA ASP A 192 -14.95 17.79 16.79
C ASP A 192 -14.31 19.05 17.41
N PRO A 193 -15.10 20.09 17.77
CA PRO A 193 -14.60 21.32 18.36
C PRO A 193 -13.71 21.13 19.61
N LYS A 194 -13.82 19.99 20.32
CA LYS A 194 -12.95 19.68 21.47
C LYS A 194 -11.47 19.57 21.09
N PHE A 195 -11.16 19.32 19.82
CA PHE A 195 -9.79 19.20 19.31
C PHE A 195 -9.29 20.45 18.56
N ARG A 196 -10.01 21.57 18.69
CA ARG A 196 -9.61 22.84 18.08
C ARG A 196 -8.16 23.21 18.44
N GLY A 197 -7.35 23.46 17.41
CA GLY A 197 -5.94 23.81 17.52
C GLY A 197 -5.02 22.62 17.82
N LYS A 198 -5.57 21.39 17.82
CA LYS A 198 -4.86 20.13 18.10
C LYS A 198 -5.17 19.01 17.09
N ALA A 199 -5.92 19.31 16.02
CA ALA A 199 -6.19 18.37 14.94
C ALA A 199 -5.32 18.66 13.71
N ALA A 200 -4.98 17.65 12.93
CA ALA A 200 -4.38 17.83 11.60
C ALA A 200 -5.02 16.90 10.57
N ILE A 201 -4.88 17.25 9.29
CA ILE A 201 -5.39 16.46 8.16
C ILE A 201 -4.33 16.39 7.06
N GLN A 202 -4.38 15.31 6.28
CA GLN A 202 -3.48 15.09 5.16
C GLN A 202 -3.68 16.17 4.08
N ASN A 203 -2.58 16.74 3.60
CA ASN A 203 -2.54 17.79 2.58
C ASN A 203 -2.23 17.25 1.17
N ILE A 204 -2.53 15.98 0.94
CA ILE A 204 -2.52 15.38 -0.39
C ILE A 204 -3.99 15.40 -0.86
N PRO A 205 -4.39 16.25 -1.82
CA PRO A 205 -5.80 16.50 -2.09
C PRO A 205 -6.62 15.24 -2.40
N THR A 206 -6.06 14.28 -3.14
CA THR A 206 -6.70 12.99 -3.49
C THR A 206 -6.97 12.08 -2.29
N ASN A 207 -6.31 12.33 -1.17
CA ASN A 207 -6.39 11.52 0.04
C ASN A 207 -7.11 12.28 1.16
N GLY A 208 -6.70 13.53 1.40
CA GLY A 208 -7.26 14.41 2.42
C GLY A 208 -8.74 14.73 2.17
N ILE A 209 -9.18 14.81 0.91
CA ILE A 209 -10.61 14.99 0.60
C ILE A 209 -11.44 13.81 1.10
N MET A 210 -10.92 12.59 0.99
CA MET A 210 -11.62 11.37 1.45
C MET A 210 -11.75 11.35 2.97
N ASP A 211 -10.70 11.76 3.67
CA ASP A 211 -10.73 11.89 5.13
C ASP A 211 -11.75 12.95 5.58
N ALA A 212 -11.84 14.06 4.85
CA ALA A 212 -12.81 15.13 5.11
C ALA A 212 -14.25 14.68 4.86
N VAL A 213 -14.51 13.99 3.75
CA VAL A 213 -15.81 13.40 3.41
C VAL A 213 -16.27 12.43 4.51
N MET A 214 -15.38 11.52 4.92
CA MET A 214 -15.65 10.57 6.00
C MET A 214 -15.99 11.28 7.32
N ALA A 215 -15.24 12.33 7.68
CA ALA A 215 -15.46 13.09 8.91
C ALA A 215 -16.77 13.91 8.88
N LEU A 216 -17.05 14.62 7.79
CA LEU A 216 -18.24 15.47 7.66
C LEU A 216 -19.53 14.65 7.57
N GLN A 217 -19.50 13.53 6.85
CA GLN A 217 -20.64 12.63 6.79
C GLN A 217 -20.90 11.95 8.13
N ALA A 218 -19.84 11.49 8.81
CA ALA A 218 -19.96 10.91 10.14
C ALA A 218 -20.53 11.89 11.18
N ALA A 219 -20.24 13.19 11.03
CA ALA A 219 -20.79 14.24 11.87
C ALA A 219 -22.23 14.64 11.51
N GLY A 220 -22.78 14.15 10.39
CA GLY A 220 -24.10 14.54 9.89
C GLY A 220 -24.13 15.96 9.29
N GLU A 221 -22.97 16.55 9.01
CA GLU A 221 -22.84 17.90 8.44
C GLU A 221 -23.11 17.89 6.93
N MET A 222 -22.84 16.76 6.26
CA MET A 222 -23.02 16.58 4.81
C MET A 222 -23.46 15.16 4.46
N THR A 223 -24.11 15.02 3.31
CA THR A 223 -24.44 13.74 2.68
C THR A 223 -23.89 13.74 1.27
N TYR A 224 -23.33 12.60 0.86
CA TYR A 224 -22.69 12.46 -0.44
C TYR A 224 -23.41 11.40 -1.27
N GLY A 225 -23.55 11.64 -2.58
CA GLY A 225 -24.07 10.65 -3.50
C GLY A 225 -23.10 9.49 -3.72
N ASP A 226 -21.84 9.84 -3.98
CA ASP A 226 -20.69 8.95 -4.10
C ASP A 226 -19.51 9.61 -3.37
N ARG A 227 -19.09 9.07 -2.22
CA ARG A 227 -17.94 9.63 -1.47
C ARG A 227 -16.65 9.55 -2.26
N GLY A 228 -16.58 8.56 -3.15
CA GLY A 228 -15.51 8.29 -4.07
C GLY A 228 -15.33 9.37 -5.11
N ASN A 229 -16.42 9.86 -5.72
CA ASN A 229 -16.38 10.76 -6.86
C ASN A 229 -17.32 11.96 -6.68
N LEU A 230 -16.82 12.98 -5.98
CA LEU A 230 -17.62 14.15 -5.61
C LEU A 230 -17.99 15.00 -6.83
N THR A 231 -19.21 15.50 -6.81
CA THR A 231 -19.70 16.56 -7.71
C THR A 231 -19.02 17.90 -7.41
N PRO A 232 -19.06 18.88 -8.34
CA PRO A 232 -18.54 20.22 -8.09
C PRO A 232 -19.11 20.90 -6.85
N ASP A 233 -20.42 20.72 -6.59
CA ASP A 233 -21.09 21.30 -5.43
C ASP A 233 -20.63 20.64 -4.12
N GLU A 234 -20.52 19.30 -4.09
CA GLU A 234 -19.99 18.58 -2.93
C GLU A 234 -18.53 18.95 -2.64
N ILE A 235 -17.69 19.14 -3.67
CA ILE A 235 -16.30 19.64 -3.49
C ILE A 235 -16.30 21.04 -2.88
N ASN A 236 -17.10 21.96 -3.44
CA ASN A 236 -17.18 23.34 -2.96
C ASN A 236 -17.63 23.41 -1.50
N GLN A 237 -18.66 22.62 -1.13
CA GLN A 237 -19.17 22.56 0.23
C GLN A 237 -18.14 21.95 1.18
N THR A 238 -17.58 20.79 0.83
CA THR A 238 -16.61 20.05 1.64
C THR A 238 -15.38 20.91 1.94
N VAL A 239 -14.74 21.46 0.90
CA VAL A 239 -13.55 22.30 1.07
C VAL A 239 -13.90 23.63 1.74
N GLY A 240 -15.09 24.19 1.46
CA GLY A 240 -15.61 25.36 2.17
C GLY A 240 -15.68 25.14 3.68
N LYS A 241 -16.14 23.97 4.13
CA LYS A 241 -16.19 23.62 5.55
C LYS A 241 -14.79 23.42 6.15
N LEU A 242 -13.86 22.83 5.40
CA LEU A 242 -12.46 22.75 5.82
C LEU A 242 -11.83 24.14 6.02
N ILE A 243 -12.12 25.08 5.12
CA ILE A 243 -11.70 26.49 5.24
C ILE A 243 -12.33 27.16 6.46
N GLU A 244 -13.63 26.95 6.71
CA GLU A 244 -14.32 27.46 7.91
C GLU A 244 -13.63 26.96 9.18
N LEU A 245 -13.38 25.65 9.28
CA LEU A 245 -12.65 25.03 10.38
C LEU A 245 -11.25 25.62 10.54
N LYS A 246 -10.52 25.84 9.43
CA LYS A 246 -9.18 26.45 9.46
C LYS A 246 -9.21 27.87 10.00
N LYS A 247 -10.12 28.70 9.52
CA LYS A 247 -10.30 30.09 9.99
C LYS A 247 -10.77 30.15 11.44
N ALA A 248 -11.52 29.15 11.88
CA ALA A 248 -11.85 28.96 13.29
C ALA A 248 -10.64 28.48 14.12
N GLY A 249 -9.50 28.16 13.53
CA GLY A 249 -8.31 27.67 14.23
C GLY A 249 -8.40 26.21 14.65
N HIS A 250 -9.22 25.40 13.97
CA HIS A 250 -9.36 23.97 14.26
C HIS A 250 -8.09 23.19 13.93
N TRP A 251 -7.56 23.39 12.72
CA TRP A 251 -6.38 22.69 12.24
C TRP A 251 -5.12 23.31 12.81
N ARG A 252 -4.35 22.51 13.56
CA ARG A 252 -2.99 22.86 13.97
C ARG A 252 -2.04 22.90 12.78
N ALA A 253 -2.17 21.93 11.87
CA ALA A 253 -1.32 21.75 10.70
C ALA A 253 -2.04 20.97 9.59
N LEU A 254 -1.53 21.11 8.37
CA LEU A 254 -1.83 20.28 7.20
C LEU A 254 -0.51 19.62 6.79
N TRP A 255 -0.45 18.29 6.75
CA TRP A 255 0.82 17.56 6.56
C TRP A 255 0.92 16.90 5.18
N ASN A 256 2.10 16.88 4.58
CA ASN A 256 2.36 16.33 3.24
C ASN A 256 3.21 15.06 3.29
N THR A 257 4.05 14.91 4.31
CA THR A 257 5.05 13.84 4.38
C THR A 257 4.84 12.93 5.58
N PHE A 258 5.42 11.72 5.49
CA PHE A 258 5.43 10.75 6.59
C PHE A 258 6.00 11.38 7.87
N ASP A 259 7.18 12.00 7.75
CA ASP A 259 7.89 12.60 8.89
C ASP A 259 7.13 13.77 9.51
N GLU A 260 6.47 14.62 8.70
CA GLU A 260 5.60 15.68 9.23
C GLU A 260 4.49 15.11 10.11
N SER A 261 3.81 14.06 9.64
CA SER A 261 2.73 13.40 10.40
C SER A 261 3.23 12.82 11.72
N VAL A 262 4.42 12.20 11.73
CA VAL A 262 5.06 11.62 12.92
C VAL A 262 5.43 12.72 13.92
N ASN A 263 6.10 13.78 13.44
CA ASN A 263 6.60 14.87 14.29
C ASN A 263 5.45 15.60 15.02
N LEU A 264 4.32 15.82 14.34
CA LEU A 264 3.14 16.47 14.93
C LEU A 264 2.56 15.68 16.11
N MET A 265 2.49 14.34 16.01
CA MET A 265 2.05 13.49 17.13
C MET A 265 3.11 13.39 18.21
N ALA A 266 4.38 13.23 17.84
CA ALA A 266 5.47 13.02 18.77
C ALA A 266 5.68 14.26 19.67
N SER A 267 5.68 15.46 19.10
CA SER A 267 5.71 16.73 19.85
C SER A 267 4.44 16.93 20.69
N GLY A 268 3.33 16.31 20.24
CA GLY A 268 2.02 16.42 20.85
C GLY A 268 1.37 17.79 20.64
N GLU A 269 1.80 18.50 19.59
CA GLU A 269 1.09 19.65 19.01
C GLU A 269 -0.25 19.23 18.41
N VAL A 270 -0.30 18.01 17.86
CA VAL A 270 -1.51 17.35 17.40
C VAL A 270 -1.80 16.15 18.31
N VAL A 271 -3.08 15.93 18.58
CA VAL A 271 -3.57 14.77 19.35
C VAL A 271 -4.44 13.84 18.51
N ILE A 272 -4.97 14.31 17.38
CA ILE A 272 -5.80 13.55 16.45
C ILE A 272 -5.52 13.99 15.02
N GLN A 273 -5.29 13.04 14.12
CA GLN A 273 -5.17 13.33 12.69
C GLN A 273 -5.38 12.07 11.85
N SER A 274 -5.74 12.26 10.58
CA SER A 274 -5.56 11.20 9.59
C SER A 274 -4.08 10.81 9.53
N MET A 275 -3.78 9.52 9.57
CA MET A 275 -2.42 9.01 9.54
C MET A 275 -2.32 7.73 8.71
N TRP A 276 -1.15 7.52 8.13
CA TRP A 276 -0.77 6.20 7.63
C TRP A 276 -0.43 5.26 8.79
N SER A 277 -0.85 4.00 8.70
CA SER A 277 -0.65 3.01 9.78
C SER A 277 0.80 2.94 10.30
N PRO A 278 1.86 2.95 9.45
CA PRO A 278 3.23 2.87 9.95
C PRO A 278 3.71 4.14 10.67
N ALA A 279 3.10 5.30 10.41
CA ALA A 279 3.45 6.55 11.09
C ALA A 279 3.08 6.47 12.59
N VAL A 280 1.96 5.83 12.93
CA VAL A 280 1.61 5.56 14.34
C VAL A 280 2.64 4.65 15.01
N THR A 281 3.11 3.61 14.32
CA THR A 281 4.20 2.76 14.82
C THR A 281 5.47 3.57 15.06
N ALA A 282 5.87 4.44 14.13
CA ALA A 282 7.04 5.29 14.29
C ALA A 282 6.92 6.31 15.44
N VAL A 283 5.72 6.79 15.76
CA VAL A 283 5.50 7.61 16.96
C VAL A 283 5.67 6.78 18.23
N ARG A 284 5.14 5.55 18.25
CA ARG A 284 5.26 4.65 19.40
C ARG A 284 6.70 4.24 19.71
N THR A 285 7.53 4.02 18.69
CA THR A 285 8.95 3.70 18.91
C THR A 285 9.73 4.83 19.58
N GLN A 286 9.21 6.06 19.53
CA GLN A 286 9.73 7.22 20.28
C GLN A 286 9.23 7.29 21.73
N GLY A 287 8.52 6.26 22.22
CA GLY A 287 7.98 6.20 23.58
C GLY A 287 6.70 7.00 23.77
N VAL A 288 6.05 7.43 22.69
CA VAL A 288 4.83 8.23 22.71
C VAL A 288 3.60 7.33 22.57
N ASN A 289 2.62 7.49 23.47
CA ASN A 289 1.37 6.74 23.40
C ASN A 289 0.52 7.24 22.23
N CYS A 290 0.56 6.53 21.11
CA CYS A 290 -0.17 6.84 19.89
C CYS A 290 -0.90 5.57 19.42
N VAL A 291 -2.17 5.69 19.06
CA VAL A 291 -3.03 4.56 18.69
C VAL A 291 -3.64 4.80 17.32
N TYR A 292 -3.59 3.78 16.47
CA TYR A 292 -4.31 3.73 15.23
C TYR A 292 -5.74 3.27 15.49
N GLN A 293 -6.70 4.19 15.40
CA GLN A 293 -8.01 4.02 15.99
C GLN A 293 -9.00 3.38 15.01
N PRO A 294 -9.53 2.16 15.28
CA PRO A 294 -10.68 1.65 14.53
C PRO A 294 -11.89 2.57 14.72
N LEU A 295 -12.55 2.92 13.63
CA LEU A 295 -13.73 3.80 13.62
C LEU A 295 -14.94 3.07 13.06
N LYS A 296 -16.13 3.42 13.55
CA LYS A 296 -17.38 2.73 13.18
C LYS A 296 -17.73 2.84 11.69
N GLU A 297 -17.34 3.93 11.04
CA GLU A 297 -17.57 4.13 9.60
C GLU A 297 -16.56 3.37 8.73
N GLY A 298 -15.50 2.82 9.31
CA GLY A 298 -14.49 2.03 8.59
C GLY A 298 -13.21 2.79 8.26
N TYR A 299 -12.48 2.30 7.26
CA TYR A 299 -11.15 2.76 6.85
C TYR A 299 -11.17 3.30 5.41
N ARG A 300 -10.20 4.17 5.09
CA ARG A 300 -9.89 4.58 3.72
C ARG A 300 -8.88 3.62 3.10
N GLY A 301 -9.31 2.80 2.15
CA GLY A 301 -8.45 1.84 1.45
C GLY A 301 -7.55 2.50 0.41
N TRP A 302 -6.37 1.93 0.19
CA TRP A 302 -5.49 2.27 -0.92
C TRP A 302 -4.66 1.06 -1.31
N GLY A 303 -4.12 1.06 -2.52
CA GLY A 303 -3.27 -0.02 -2.97
C GLY A 303 -2.51 0.31 -4.24
N ASN A 304 -1.53 -0.54 -4.53
CA ASN A 304 -0.62 -0.40 -5.63
C ASN A 304 -0.69 -1.61 -6.57
N GLY A 305 -0.13 -1.41 -7.75
CA GLY A 305 0.11 -2.46 -8.73
C GLY A 305 1.41 -2.21 -9.51
N LEU A 306 2.12 -3.30 -9.80
CA LEU A 306 3.27 -3.33 -10.69
C LEU A 306 2.78 -3.40 -12.13
N ALA A 307 2.79 -2.27 -12.82
CA ALA A 307 2.45 -2.18 -14.25
C ALA A 307 3.69 -2.38 -15.12
N MET A 308 3.55 -3.11 -16.22
CA MET A 308 4.62 -3.30 -17.21
C MET A 308 4.57 -2.20 -18.26
N MET A 309 5.68 -1.50 -18.49
CA MET A 309 5.75 -0.46 -19.52
C MET A 309 5.61 -1.05 -20.93
N SER A 310 5.00 -0.30 -21.85
CA SER A 310 4.59 -0.81 -23.16
C SER A 310 5.75 -1.15 -24.11
N HIS A 311 6.95 -0.59 -23.90
CA HIS A 311 8.15 -0.92 -24.70
C HIS A 311 8.77 -2.28 -24.33
N LEU A 312 8.37 -2.90 -23.23
CA LEU A 312 8.94 -4.19 -22.85
C LEU A 312 8.59 -5.26 -23.89
N ASP A 313 9.62 -5.81 -24.52
CA ASP A 313 9.52 -6.89 -25.49
C ASP A 313 10.62 -7.95 -25.27
N GLY A 314 10.54 -9.03 -26.06
CA GLY A 314 11.52 -10.11 -26.09
C GLY A 314 11.96 -10.60 -24.70
N LEU A 315 13.27 -10.77 -24.55
CA LEU A 315 13.87 -11.28 -23.31
C LEU A 315 13.66 -10.34 -22.11
N LYS A 316 13.57 -9.03 -22.33
CA LYS A 316 13.38 -8.07 -21.22
C LYS A 316 11.96 -8.18 -20.66
N ARG A 317 10.97 -8.41 -21.52
CA ARG A 317 9.59 -8.72 -21.11
C ARG A 317 9.51 -10.06 -20.37
N ASP A 318 10.20 -11.08 -20.84
CA ASP A 318 10.18 -12.37 -20.15
C ASP A 318 10.84 -12.26 -18.75
N ALA A 319 11.95 -11.52 -18.63
CA ALA A 319 12.54 -11.20 -17.33
C ALA A 319 11.59 -10.39 -16.42
N ALA A 320 10.78 -9.49 -16.98
CA ALA A 320 9.76 -8.78 -16.24
C ALA A 320 8.70 -9.73 -15.66
N TYR A 321 8.22 -10.71 -16.42
CA TYR A 321 7.31 -11.74 -15.89
C TYR A 321 7.94 -12.56 -14.77
N GLU A 322 9.21 -12.96 -14.89
CA GLU A 322 9.92 -13.63 -13.80
C GLU A 322 10.01 -12.76 -12.54
N TYR A 323 10.32 -11.47 -12.72
CA TYR A 323 10.36 -10.53 -11.61
C TYR A 323 9.00 -10.38 -10.92
N LEU A 324 7.90 -10.33 -11.69
CA LEU A 324 6.55 -10.26 -11.15
C LEU A 324 6.18 -11.53 -10.36
N ASN A 325 6.49 -12.72 -10.87
CA ASN A 325 6.30 -13.99 -10.15
C ASN A 325 7.15 -14.04 -8.87
N TRP A 326 8.41 -13.61 -8.93
CA TRP A 326 9.27 -13.52 -7.75
C TRP A 326 8.73 -12.53 -6.72
N TYR A 327 8.21 -11.37 -7.14
CA TYR A 327 7.64 -10.38 -6.23
C TYR A 327 6.44 -10.94 -5.45
N LEU A 328 5.63 -11.79 -6.09
CA LEU A 328 4.48 -12.48 -5.49
C LEU A 328 4.85 -13.77 -4.73
N SER A 329 6.09 -14.24 -4.82
CA SER A 329 6.52 -15.54 -4.27
C SER A 329 6.50 -15.63 -2.74
N GLY A 330 6.34 -14.50 -2.04
CA GLY A 330 6.12 -14.42 -0.61
C GLY A 330 7.17 -13.63 0.15
N TRP A 331 8.43 -13.62 -0.31
CA TRP A 331 9.53 -12.94 0.40
C TRP A 331 9.24 -11.44 0.57
N VAL A 332 8.82 -10.76 -0.50
CA VAL A 332 8.43 -9.34 -0.44
C VAL A 332 7.29 -9.14 0.54
N GLY A 333 6.31 -10.04 0.54
CA GLY A 333 5.18 -10.02 1.47
C GLY A 333 5.59 -10.07 2.93
N GLY A 334 6.44 -11.03 3.30
CA GLY A 334 6.97 -11.13 4.66
C GLY A 334 7.83 -9.91 5.03
N PHE A 335 8.61 -9.39 4.08
CA PHE A 335 9.44 -8.20 4.27
C PHE A 335 8.60 -6.93 4.53
N ILE A 336 7.59 -6.65 3.71
CA ILE A 336 6.73 -5.46 3.89
C ILE A 336 5.75 -5.58 5.05
N ALA A 337 5.36 -6.79 5.45
CA ALA A 337 4.52 -7.00 6.63
C ALA A 337 5.17 -6.42 7.89
N LYS A 338 6.51 -6.47 7.98
CA LYS A 338 7.28 -5.86 9.07
C LYS A 338 7.27 -4.32 9.07
N GLN A 339 6.89 -3.68 7.96
CA GLN A 339 6.56 -2.25 7.93
C GLN A 339 5.11 -1.98 8.37
N GLY A 340 4.27 -3.02 8.44
CA GLY A 340 2.84 -2.93 8.73
C GLY A 340 1.95 -2.83 7.49
N TYR A 341 2.46 -3.13 6.29
CA TYR A 341 1.70 -3.21 5.04
C TYR A 341 1.33 -4.65 4.68
N TYR A 342 0.47 -4.82 3.68
CA TYR A 342 0.05 -6.14 3.20
C TYR A 342 0.37 -6.34 1.72
N ILE A 343 0.65 -7.58 1.33
CA ILE A 343 0.84 -8.00 -0.07
C ILE A 343 -0.42 -8.69 -0.59
N SER A 344 -0.62 -8.66 -1.90
CA SER A 344 -1.78 -9.21 -2.60
C SER A 344 -1.98 -10.72 -2.43
N ILE A 345 -0.97 -11.46 -1.97
CA ILE A 345 -1.06 -12.88 -1.63
C ILE A 345 -0.62 -13.12 -0.17
N PRO A 346 -1.49 -12.86 0.83
CA PRO A 346 -1.17 -13.03 2.25
C PRO A 346 -0.61 -14.41 2.62
N GLU A 347 -1.16 -15.49 2.04
CA GLU A 347 -0.73 -16.85 2.34
C GLU A 347 0.73 -17.12 1.94
N LYS A 348 1.23 -16.50 0.87
CA LYS A 348 2.65 -16.59 0.49
C LYS A 348 3.54 -15.78 1.44
N ALA A 349 3.05 -14.65 1.95
CA ALA A 349 3.78 -13.87 2.94
C ALA A 349 3.97 -14.64 4.25
N LYS A 350 3.00 -15.48 4.63
CA LYS A 350 3.03 -16.32 5.84
C LYS A 350 4.26 -17.21 5.92
N ASP A 351 4.70 -17.77 4.79
CA ASP A 351 5.88 -18.65 4.71
C ASP A 351 7.18 -17.93 5.11
N PHE A 352 7.19 -16.60 5.10
CA PHE A 352 8.34 -15.75 5.44
C PHE A 352 8.17 -15.00 6.76
N LEU A 353 7.14 -15.34 7.54
CA LEU A 353 6.85 -14.76 8.84
C LEU A 353 6.91 -15.84 9.91
N THR A 354 7.46 -15.49 11.07
CA THR A 354 7.33 -16.34 12.26
C THR A 354 5.88 -16.40 12.71
N GLU A 355 5.50 -17.43 13.49
CA GLU A 355 4.15 -17.51 14.09
C GLU A 355 3.82 -16.24 14.91
N ASN A 356 4.82 -15.68 15.60
CA ASN A 356 4.70 -14.42 16.32
C ASN A 356 4.33 -13.24 15.40
N GLU A 357 5.06 -13.09 14.29
CA GLU A 357 4.84 -11.99 13.34
C GLU A 357 3.52 -12.17 12.58
N TRP A 358 3.20 -13.38 12.11
CA TRP A 358 1.91 -13.66 11.46
C TRP A 358 0.74 -13.40 12.41
N GLY A 359 0.82 -13.92 13.63
CA GLY A 359 -0.18 -13.71 14.67
C GLY A 359 -0.42 -12.22 14.95
N PHE A 360 0.66 -11.44 15.04
CA PHE A 360 0.56 -10.00 15.29
C PHE A 360 0.04 -9.20 14.08
N PHE A 361 0.60 -9.41 12.88
CA PHE A 361 0.29 -8.59 11.70
C PHE A 361 -1.04 -8.96 11.04
N TYR A 362 -1.39 -10.24 10.97
CA TYR A 362 -2.55 -10.73 10.22
C TYR A 362 -3.70 -11.15 11.13
N GLU A 363 -3.43 -11.90 12.20
CA GLU A 363 -4.49 -12.45 13.07
C GLU A 363 -4.91 -11.50 14.20
N GLY A 364 -4.20 -10.39 14.40
CA GLY A 364 -4.49 -9.42 15.46
C GLY A 364 -4.22 -9.94 16.88
N LYS A 365 -3.43 -11.02 17.02
CA LYS A 365 -3.03 -11.57 18.32
C LYS A 365 -2.01 -10.67 19.01
N ALA A 366 -1.95 -10.75 20.34
CA ALA A 366 -0.86 -10.15 21.10
C ALA A 366 0.48 -10.77 20.68
N ALA A 367 1.51 -9.94 20.55
CA ALA A 367 2.86 -10.37 20.26
C ALA A 367 3.37 -11.29 21.39
N THR A 368 3.82 -12.49 21.04
CA THR A 368 4.43 -13.46 21.97
C THR A 368 5.92 -13.16 22.24
N ALA A 369 6.56 -12.42 21.35
CA ALA A 369 7.95 -11.95 21.43
C ALA A 369 8.07 -10.57 20.75
N PRO A 370 9.18 -9.83 20.91
CA PRO A 370 9.36 -8.54 20.23
C PRO A 370 9.11 -8.63 18.71
N ILE A 371 8.45 -7.61 18.15
CA ILE A 371 8.27 -7.43 16.70
C ILE A 371 9.31 -6.42 16.23
N THR A 372 9.88 -6.65 15.05
CA THR A 372 10.88 -5.76 14.46
C THR A 372 10.43 -5.20 13.12
N SER A 373 10.97 -4.03 12.76
CA SER A 373 10.95 -3.49 11.40
C SER A 373 11.74 -4.39 10.44
N PRO A 374 11.68 -4.15 9.11
CA PRO A 374 12.52 -4.89 8.16
C PRO A 374 14.03 -4.69 8.39
N THR A 375 14.43 -3.59 9.04
CA THR A 375 15.83 -3.28 9.39
C THR A 375 16.25 -3.83 10.76
N GLY A 376 15.34 -4.52 11.47
CA GLY A 376 15.62 -5.18 12.75
C GLY A 376 15.40 -4.31 13.99
N GLU A 377 14.90 -3.08 13.84
CA GLU A 377 14.56 -2.21 14.97
C GLU A 377 13.31 -2.73 15.66
N VAL A 378 13.30 -2.79 17.00
CA VAL A 378 12.14 -3.25 17.76
C VAL A 378 11.01 -2.21 17.66
N THR A 379 9.88 -2.61 17.09
CA THR A 379 8.69 -1.76 16.91
C THR A 379 7.61 -2.02 17.96
N ASN A 380 7.51 -3.26 18.43
CA ASN A 380 6.56 -3.66 19.46
C ASN A 380 7.19 -4.67 20.43
N LYS A 381 6.72 -4.66 21.68
CA LYS A 381 7.15 -5.57 22.75
C LYS A 381 6.21 -6.77 22.84
N ALA A 382 6.65 -7.83 23.50
CA ALA A 382 5.77 -8.93 23.86
C ALA A 382 4.59 -8.41 24.71
N GLY A 383 3.38 -8.88 24.41
CA GLY A 383 2.12 -8.44 24.99
C GLY A 383 1.41 -7.33 24.19
N ASP A 384 2.11 -6.61 23.32
CA ASP A 384 1.49 -5.58 22.48
C ASP A 384 0.50 -6.20 21.49
N VAL A 385 -0.63 -5.54 21.27
CA VAL A 385 -1.62 -5.91 20.24
C VAL A 385 -1.55 -4.89 19.11
N ARG A 386 -1.67 -5.37 17.86
CA ARG A 386 -1.74 -4.49 16.69
C ARG A 386 -2.99 -3.61 16.79
N ASP A 387 -2.75 -2.32 16.88
CA ASP A 387 -3.78 -1.28 16.80
C ASP A 387 -4.46 -1.30 15.42
N GLY A 388 -5.63 -0.70 15.28
CA GLY A 388 -6.39 -0.75 14.03
C GLY A 388 -7.01 -2.11 13.69
N GLY A 389 -6.87 -3.14 14.53
CA GLY A 389 -7.45 -4.47 14.30
C GLY A 389 -6.62 -5.37 13.37
N SER A 390 -7.06 -6.62 13.28
CA SER A 390 -6.49 -7.66 12.40
C SER A 390 -6.60 -7.30 10.91
N TYR A 391 -5.88 -8.04 10.07
CA TYR A 391 -6.00 -7.90 8.62
C TYR A 391 -7.45 -8.06 8.15
N GLU A 392 -8.12 -9.11 8.62
CA GLU A 392 -9.51 -9.39 8.24
C GLU A 392 -10.47 -8.27 8.68
N GLU A 393 -10.34 -7.79 9.92
CA GLU A 393 -11.20 -6.73 10.45
C GLU A 393 -11.03 -5.39 9.71
N ARG A 394 -9.79 -5.03 9.35
CA ARG A 394 -9.49 -3.80 8.60
C ARG A 394 -10.13 -3.83 7.23
N PHE A 395 -9.85 -4.88 6.45
CA PHE A 395 -10.30 -4.95 5.05
C PHE A 395 -11.78 -5.27 4.89
N SER A 396 -12.40 -5.93 5.88
CA SER A 396 -13.86 -6.07 5.95
C SER A 396 -14.60 -4.75 6.22
N LYS A 397 -13.86 -3.67 6.55
CA LYS A 397 -14.40 -2.36 6.91
C LYS A 397 -13.82 -1.23 6.05
N VAL A 398 -13.31 -1.52 4.85
CA VAL A 398 -12.94 -0.46 3.90
C VAL A 398 -14.23 0.23 3.43
N ALA A 399 -14.32 1.52 3.75
CA ALA A 399 -15.50 2.34 3.51
C ALA A 399 -15.44 3.07 2.17
N VAL A 400 -14.24 3.45 1.77
CA VAL A 400 -13.96 4.20 0.55
C VAL A 400 -12.51 3.99 0.15
N TRP A 401 -12.18 4.13 -1.13
CA TRP A 401 -10.83 4.00 -1.66
C TRP A 401 -10.24 5.36 -2.04
N ASN A 402 -8.93 5.52 -1.96
CA ASN A 402 -8.24 6.66 -2.58
C ASN A 402 -8.68 6.81 -4.04
N ASN A 403 -8.80 8.05 -4.52
CA ASN A 403 -9.31 8.30 -5.85
C ASN A 403 -8.65 9.54 -6.51
N LEU A 404 -8.44 9.46 -7.82
CA LEU A 404 -8.45 10.63 -8.71
C LEU A 404 -9.86 10.90 -9.29
N MET A 405 -10.64 11.73 -8.60
CA MET A 405 -12.01 12.09 -9.01
C MET A 405 -12.07 12.79 -10.38
N ASP A 406 -13.22 12.73 -11.05
CA ASP A 406 -13.44 13.39 -12.36
C ASP A 406 -13.20 14.91 -12.28
N ASN A 407 -13.57 15.51 -11.15
CA ASN A 407 -13.44 16.94 -10.87
C ASN A 407 -12.09 17.30 -10.20
N ALA A 408 -11.04 16.49 -10.37
CA ALA A 408 -9.73 16.72 -9.76
C ALA A 408 -9.14 18.13 -9.97
N PRO A 409 -9.24 18.78 -11.16
CA PRO A 409 -8.77 20.15 -11.33
C PRO A 409 -9.47 21.16 -10.40
N LEU A 410 -10.78 21.01 -10.21
CA LEU A 410 -11.54 21.85 -9.26
C LEU A 410 -11.11 21.55 -7.83
N LEU A 411 -10.99 20.26 -7.48
CA LEU A 411 -10.52 19.85 -6.15
C LEU A 411 -9.16 20.48 -5.84
N PHE A 412 -8.19 20.40 -6.75
CA PHE A 412 -6.86 20.98 -6.54
C PHE A 412 -6.91 22.51 -6.40
N GLY A 413 -7.71 23.20 -7.21
CA GLY A 413 -7.94 24.63 -7.07
C GLY A 413 -8.50 25.01 -5.70
N LYS A 414 -9.54 24.30 -5.26
CA LYS A 414 -10.17 24.51 -3.94
C LYS A 414 -9.24 24.14 -2.79
N TRP A 415 -8.46 23.07 -2.93
CA TRP A 415 -7.50 22.65 -1.92
C TRP A 415 -6.38 23.69 -1.75
N ASN A 416 -5.97 24.35 -2.83
CA ASN A 416 -5.05 25.50 -2.74
C ASN A 416 -5.66 26.68 -1.98
N GLU A 417 -6.95 26.97 -2.17
CA GLU A 417 -7.68 27.97 -1.36
C GLU A 417 -7.67 27.57 0.13
N PHE A 418 -7.88 26.28 0.43
CA PHE A 418 -7.78 25.75 1.79
C PHE A 418 -6.38 25.89 2.38
N ASN A 419 -5.33 25.64 1.61
CA ASN A 419 -3.96 25.85 2.04
C ASN A 419 -3.63 27.33 2.32
N ALA A 420 -4.23 28.25 1.57
CA ALA A 420 -4.00 29.69 1.70
C ALA A 420 -4.84 30.39 2.79
N ALA A 421 -5.99 29.83 3.17
CA ALA A 421 -6.92 30.37 4.17
C ALA A 421 -6.33 30.44 5.59
#